data_AF-A0A382HTP0-F1
#
_entry.id   AF-A0A382HTP0-F1
#
_cell.length_a   1.000
_cell.length_b   1.000
_cell.length_c   1.000
_cell.angle_alpha   90.00
_cell.angle_beta   90.00
_cell.angle_gamma   90.00
#
_symmetry.space_group_name_H-M   'P 1'
#
loop_
_entity.id
_entity.type
_entity.pdbx_description
1 polymer ?
#
loop_
_entity_poly.entity_id
_entity_poly.type
_entity_poly.pdbx_seq_one_letter_code
_entity_poly.pdbx_strand_id
1 'polypeptide(L)' 'MSDETLYYFDNNATTCVAPEVVEAMLPYLTEQWGNPSSAYSFGNRVSECVAEARNNVAKLIN' A
#
# COMPACT_ATOMS: atom_id res chain seq x y z
N MET A 1 17.16 -24.36 6.70
CA MET A 1 17.50 -22.99 7.14
C MET A 1 17.36 -23.01 8.64
N SER A 2 18.36 -22.55 9.38
CA SER A 2 18.39 -22.69 10.85
C SER A 2 17.13 -22.08 11.47
N ASP A 3 16.52 -22.80 12.41
CA ASP A 3 15.47 -22.33 13.34
C ASP A 3 16.03 -21.29 14.34
N GLU A 4 16.84 -20.35 13.87
CA GLU A 4 17.34 -19.27 14.70
C GLU A 4 16.31 -18.14 14.75
N THR A 5 15.95 -17.76 15.98
CA THR A 5 15.08 -16.60 16.21
C THR A 5 15.78 -15.33 15.72
N LEU A 6 15.24 -14.73 14.67
CA LEU A 6 15.71 -13.46 14.13
C LEU A 6 15.13 -12.31 14.97
N TYR A 7 16.00 -11.53 15.61
CA TYR A 7 15.63 -10.28 16.26
C TYR A 7 16.02 -9.10 15.36
N TYR A 8 15.02 -8.40 14.83
CA TYR A 8 15.23 -7.30 13.89
C TYR A 8 15.31 -5.95 14.63
N PHE A 9 16.51 -5.37 14.67
CA PHE A 9 16.77 -4.09 15.35
C PHE A 9 17.06 -2.93 14.38
N ASP A 10 16.91 -3.12 13.07
CA ASP A 10 17.24 -2.12 12.04
C ASP A 10 16.03 -1.34 11.51
N ASN A 11 15.06 -1.05 12.39
CA ASN A 11 13.83 -0.34 12.03
C ASN A 11 14.06 1.10 11.54
N ASN A 12 15.24 1.67 11.81
CA ASN A 12 15.63 2.97 11.29
C ASN A 12 15.98 2.93 9.79
N ALA A 13 16.39 1.76 9.26
CA ALA A 13 16.66 1.59 7.83
C ALA A 13 15.38 1.28 7.05
N THR A 14 14.56 0.36 7.57
CA THR A 14 13.24 0.02 7.01
C THR A 14 12.42 -0.74 8.05
N THR A 15 11.11 -0.81 7.87
CA THR A 15 10.19 -1.53 8.77
C THR A 15 9.56 -2.74 8.09
N CYS A 16 9.26 -3.78 8.87
CA CYS A 16 8.36 -4.83 8.39
C CYS A 16 7.02 -4.22 8.01
N VAL A 17 6.49 -4.58 6.85
CA VAL A 17 5.18 -4.10 6.39
C VAL A 17 4.11 -4.70 7.32
N ALA A 18 3.25 -3.84 7.89
CA ALA A 18 2.15 -4.31 8.73
C ALA A 18 1.18 -5.19 7.91
N PRO A 19 0.63 -6.28 8.48
CA PRO A 19 -0.27 -7.17 7.75
C PRO A 19 -1.45 -6.46 7.08
N GLU A 20 -2.05 -5.48 7.77
CA GLU A 20 -3.16 -4.68 7.26
C GLU A 20 -2.76 -3.81 6.06
N VAL A 21 -1.49 -3.42 5.95
CA VAL A 21 -0.97 -2.69 4.78
C VAL A 21 -0.84 -3.64 3.59
N VAL A 22 -0.40 -4.88 3.82
CA VAL A 22 -0.36 -5.91 2.76
C VAL A 22 -1.77 -6.18 2.24
N GLU A 23 -2.72 -6.41 3.15
CA GLU A 23 -4.13 -6.64 2.81
C GLU A 23 -4.75 -5.47 2.04
N ALA A 24 -4.49 -4.23 2.46
CA ALA A 24 -4.97 -3.04 1.76
C ALA A 24 -4.36 -2.87 0.37
N MET A 25 -3.12 -3.33 0.16
CA MET A 25 -2.42 -3.18 -1.12
C MET A 25 -2.73 -4.29 -2.12
N LEU A 26 -3.03 -5.51 -1.66
CA LEU A 26 -3.26 -6.68 -2.52
C LEU A 26 -4.26 -6.43 -3.66
N PRO A 27 -5.44 -5.79 -3.44
CA PRO A 27 -6.40 -5.55 -4.52
C PRO A 27 -5.81 -4.78 -5.70
N TYR A 28 -4.92 -3.81 -5.45
CA TYR A 28 -4.30 -2.98 -6.50
C TYR A 28 -3.16 -3.70 -7.22
N LEU A 29 -2.65 -4.79 -6.66
CA LEU A 29 -1.61 -5.63 -7.25
C LEU A 29 -2.19 -6.82 -8.04
N THR A 30 -3.45 -7.18 -7.83
CA THR A 30 -4.07 -8.38 -8.42
C THR A 30 -5.27 -8.07 -9.31
N GLU A 31 -6.26 -7.32 -8.81
CA GLU A 31 -7.58 -7.17 -9.44
C GLU A 31 -7.80 -5.77 -10.02
N GLN A 32 -7.29 -4.75 -9.34
CA GLN A 32 -7.48 -3.33 -9.62
C GLN A 32 -6.17 -2.68 -10.08
N TRP A 33 -5.44 -3.36 -10.96
CA TRP A 33 -4.14 -2.95 -11.50
C TRP A 33 -4.22 -1.89 -12.61
N GLY A 34 -5.40 -1.32 -12.85
CA GLY A 34 -5.66 -0.36 -13.92
C GLY A 34 -4.84 0.91 -13.81
N ASN A 35 -4.47 1.50 -14.95
CA ASN A 35 -3.78 2.79 -14.96
C ASN A 35 -4.76 3.91 -14.53
N PRO A 36 -4.50 4.62 -13.40
CA PRO A 36 -5.41 5.65 -12.86
C PRO A 36 -5.55 6.88 -13.76
N SER A 37 -4.71 7.04 -14.78
CA SER A 37 -4.81 8.12 -15.78
C SER A 37 -5.76 7.78 -16.94
N SER A 38 -6.29 6.56 -16.98
CA SER A 38 -7.16 6.12 -18.08
C SER A 38 -8.61 6.55 -17.83
N ALA A 39 -9.26 7.11 -18.85
CA ALA A 39 -10.63 7.62 -18.74
C ALA A 39 -11.72 6.54 -18.67
N TYR A 40 -11.39 5.27 -18.93
CA TYR A 40 -12.36 4.17 -18.81
C TYR A 40 -12.61 3.82 -17.34
N SER A 41 -13.77 3.22 -17.05
CA SER A 41 -14.27 2.97 -15.68
C SER A 41 -13.30 2.22 -14.77
N PHE A 42 -12.57 1.24 -15.32
CA PHE A 42 -11.55 0.48 -14.57
C PHE A 42 -10.38 1.36 -14.09
N GLY A 43 -9.90 2.32 -14.90
CA GLY A 43 -8.85 3.26 -14.50
C GLY A 43 -9.37 4.34 -13.53
N ASN A 44 -10.56 4.89 -13.80
CA ASN A 44 -11.16 5.92 -12.95
C ASN A 44 -11.32 5.45 -11.49
N ARG A 45 -11.73 4.19 -11.26
CA ARG A 45 -11.85 3.61 -9.91
C ARG A 45 -10.53 3.63 -9.14
N VAL A 46 -9.42 3.27 -9.80
CA VAL A 46 -8.08 3.28 -9.17
C VAL A 46 -7.66 4.72 -8.85
N SER A 47 -8.03 5.69 -9.68
CA SER A 47 -7.75 7.12 -9.46
C SER A 47 -8.41 7.63 -8.17
N GLU A 48 -9.64 7.21 -7.89
CA GLU A 48 -10.36 7.53 -6.64
C GLU A 48 -9.61 6.98 -5.41
N CYS A 49 -9.12 5.74 -5.47
CA CYS A 49 -8.33 5.14 -4.39
C CYS A 49 -7.01 5.90 -4.12
N VAL A 50 -6.33 6.37 -5.17
CA VAL A 50 -5.13 7.21 -5.03
C VAL A 50 -5.46 8.56 -4.39
N ALA A 51 -6.61 9.15 -4.72
CA ALA A 51 -7.06 10.40 -4.12
C ALA A 51 -7.38 10.23 -2.62
N GLU A 52 -8.01 9.12 -2.25
CA GLU A 52 -8.26 8.76 -0.84
C GLU A 52 -6.95 8.58 -0.07
N ALA A 53 -5.98 7.83 -0.61
CA ALA A 53 -4.67 7.65 0.00
C ALA A 53 -3.95 8.99 0.25
N ARG A 54 -4.02 9.92 -0.72
CA ARG A 54 -3.48 11.28 -0.57
C ARG A 54 -4.16 12.04 0.58
N ASN A 55 -5.48 11.93 0.70
CA ASN A 55 -6.23 12.57 1.79
C ASN A 55 -5.85 11.97 3.16
N ASN A 56 -5.60 10.66 3.25
CA ASN A 56 -5.17 10.02 4.49
C ASN A 56 -3.79 10.50 4.93
N VAL A 57 -2.84 10.64 4.00
CA VAL A 57 -1.53 11.25 4.29
C VAL A 57 -1.69 12.70 4.73
N ALA A 58 -2.55 13.48 4.08
CA ALA A 58 -2.80 14.86 4.48
C ALA A 58 -3.33 14.97 5.92
N LYS A 59 -4.29 14.11 6.30
CA LYS A 59 -4.83 14.04 7.67
C LYS A 59 -3.80 13.58 8.72
N LEU A 60 -2.79 12.81 8.32
CA LEU A 60 -1.76 12.34 9.23
C LEU A 60 -0.81 13.46 9.67
N ILE A 61 -0.57 14.45 8.79
CA ILE A 61 0.48 15.47 8.98
C ILE A 61 -0.04 16.89 9.23
N ASN A 62 -1.36 17.09 9.29
CA ASN A 62 -2.01 18.38 9.48
C ASN A 62 -2.94 18.36 10.70
#